data_AF-A0ABD1QRH2-F1
#
_entry.id   AF-A0ABD1QRH2-F1
#
_cell.length_a   1.000
_cell.length_b   1.000
_cell.length_c   1.000
_cell.angle_alpha   90.00
_cell.angle_beta   90.00
_cell.angle_gamma   90.00
#
_symmetry.space_group_name_H-M   'P 1'
#
loop_
_entity.id
_entity.type
_entity.pdbx_description
1 polymer ?
#
loop_
_entity_poly.entity_id
_entity_poly.type
_entity_poly.pdbx_seq_one_letter_code
_entity_poly.pdbx_strand_id
1 'polypeptide(L)'
;MDMNAFFGGFSAALISDPVWVMNVVPARKPLTLDVIYDRGLIGMYHDWCEPFSTYPRTYDFIHVAAIESLVKEPISGKSRCNLVDLMVEIDRILRPEGTVLVRDSPEGIDKVDRIARAIRWKTTIHEKEPGSHGREKILVATKTFWKLPSSN
;
A
#
# COMPACT_ATOMS: atom_id res chain seq x y z
N MET A 1 7.28 0.52 -3.36
CA MET A 1 6.56 1.79 -3.12
C MET A 1 6.06 1.80 -1.69
N ASP A 2 6.14 2.94 -1.01
CA ASP A 2 5.46 3.19 0.26
C ASP A 2 4.31 4.17 0.03
N MET A 3 3.07 3.71 0.13
CA MET A 3 1.87 4.50 -0.21
C MET A 3 1.51 5.56 0.84
N ASN A 4 2.06 5.46 2.06
CA ASN A 4 1.79 6.38 3.15
C ASN A 4 3.08 6.65 3.92
N ALA A 5 4.03 7.32 3.26
CA ALA A 5 5.42 7.34 3.69
C ALA A 5 5.70 8.15 4.96
N PHE A 6 4.81 9.08 5.32
CA PHE A 6 5.03 10.01 6.43
C PHE A 6 6.42 10.64 6.33
N PHE A 7 7.38 10.33 7.21
CA PHE A 7 8.76 10.84 7.13
C PHE A 7 9.75 9.97 6.31
N GLY A 8 9.27 9.03 5.50
CA GLY A 8 10.10 8.13 4.69
C GLY A 8 10.77 7.00 5.51
N GLY A 9 10.19 6.62 6.65
CA GLY A 9 10.78 5.65 7.58
C GLY A 9 11.00 4.26 6.96
N PHE A 10 10.03 3.79 6.16
CA PHE A 10 10.14 2.49 5.45
C PHE A 10 11.31 2.50 4.45
N SER A 11 11.41 3.55 3.63
CA SER A 11 12.51 3.71 2.68
C SER A 11 13.86 3.85 3.36
N ALA A 12 13.93 4.54 4.50
CA ALA A 12 15.16 4.67 5.27
C ALA A 12 15.65 3.33 5.84
N ALA A 13 14.74 2.43 6.22
CA ALA A 13 15.10 1.09 6.70
C ALA A 13 15.71 0.21 5.60
N LEU A 14 15.38 0.47 4.33
CA LEU A 14 15.85 -0.26 3.16
C LEU A 14 17.02 0.42 2.43
N ILE A 15 17.63 1.45 3.01
CA ILE A 15 18.63 2.29 2.31
C ILE A 15 19.90 1.51 1.92
N SER A 16 20.22 0.45 2.66
CA SER A 16 21.39 -0.41 2.42
C SER A 16 21.08 -1.54 1.43
N ASP A 17 19.81 -1.77 1.10
CA ASP A 17 19.40 -2.79 0.15
C ASP A 17 19.47 -2.26 -1.29
N PRO A 18 19.73 -3.11 -2.30
CA PRO A 18 19.81 -2.71 -3.70
C PRO A 18 18.42 -2.47 -4.32
N VAL A 19 17.59 -1.66 -3.67
CA VAL A 19 16.21 -1.37 -4.05
C VAL A 19 15.95 0.14 -4.00
N TRP A 20 14.94 0.59 -4.73
CA TRP A 20 14.48 1.98 -4.64
C TRP A 20 13.04 2.00 -4.14
N VAL A 21 12.69 3.04 -3.39
CA VAL A 21 11.35 3.20 -2.82
C VAL A 21 10.78 4.55 -3.25
N MET A 22 9.69 4.52 -4.02
CA MET A 22 8.84 5.70 -4.17
C MET A 22 8.08 5.96 -2.88
N ASN A 23 8.38 7.06 -2.20
CA ASN A 23 7.68 7.49 -0.99
C ASN A 23 6.51 8.40 -1.35
N VAL A 24 5.28 8.00 -1.04
CA VAL A 24 4.08 8.79 -1.35
C VAL A 24 3.54 9.44 -0.07
N VAL A 25 3.40 10.76 -0.10
CA VAL A 25 2.75 11.56 0.95
C VAL A 25 1.30 11.82 0.53
N PRO A 26 0.29 11.27 1.24
CA PRO A 26 -1.11 11.40 0.84
C PRO A 26 -1.65 12.83 1.00
N ALA A 27 -2.62 13.19 0.16
CA ALA A 27 -3.07 14.56 0.01
C ALA A 27 -3.59 15.27 1.28
N ARG A 28 -4.17 14.51 2.21
CA ARG A 28 -4.79 14.99 3.45
C ARG A 28 -3.98 14.66 4.71
N LYS A 29 -2.68 14.39 4.55
CA LYS A 29 -1.72 14.18 5.64
C LYS A 29 -0.79 15.40 5.76
N PRO A 30 -0.09 15.58 6.90
CA PRO A 30 0.93 16.61 7.03
C PRO A 30 1.92 16.56 5.86
N LEU A 31 2.30 17.72 5.34
CA LEU A 31 3.26 17.82 4.25
C LEU A 31 4.66 17.53 4.80
N THR A 32 5.12 16.29 4.60
CA THR A 32 6.41 15.77 5.06
C THR A 32 7.40 15.53 3.91
N LEU A 33 7.04 15.94 2.70
CA LEU A 33 7.82 15.70 1.49
C LEU A 33 9.20 16.38 1.53
N ASP A 34 9.28 17.58 2.11
CA ASP A 34 10.54 18.30 2.29
C ASP A 34 11.53 17.49 3.16
N VAL A 35 11.04 16.88 4.25
CA VAL A 35 11.85 16.00 5.11
C VAL A 35 12.31 14.74 4.38
N ILE A 36 11.49 14.20 3.47
CA ILE A 36 11.88 13.05 2.63
C ILE A 36 13.04 13.45 1.71
N TYR A 37 12.96 14.63 1.08
CA TYR A 37 14.02 15.15 0.21
C TYR A 37 15.30 15.51 0.95
N ASP A 38 15.22 16.10 2.14
CA ASP A 38 16.39 16.42 2.98
C ASP A 38 17.18 15.16 3.36
N ARG A 39 16.52 13.99 3.39
CA ARG A 39 17.15 12.68 3.62
C ARG A 39 17.73 12.03 2.36
N GLY A 40 17.64 12.70 1.21
CA GLY A 40 18.08 12.18 -0.09
C GLY A 40 17.17 11.08 -0.67
N LEU A 41 15.94 10.97 -0.17
CA LEU A 41 14.98 9.97 -0.64
C LEU A 41 14.08 10.57 -1.74
N ILE A 42 13.62 9.72 -2.65
CA ILE A 42 12.63 10.14 -3.67
C ILE A 42 11.22 10.03 -3.11
N GLY A 43 10.35 10.95 -3.50
CA GLY A 43 8.95 10.90 -3.11
C GLY A 43 8.07 11.83 -3.92
N MET A 44 6.77 11.77 -3.67
CA MET A 44 5.78 12.66 -4.25
C MET A 44 4.55 12.81 -3.38
N TYR A 45 3.77 13.85 -3.67
CA TYR A 45 2.43 14.03 -3.12
C TYR A 45 1.40 13.38 -4.04
N HIS A 46 0.43 12.65 -3.48
CA HIS A 46 -0.65 12.04 -4.27
C HIS A 46 -1.98 11.95 -3.53
N ASP A 47 -3.08 12.04 -4.25
CA ASP A 47 -4.43 11.75 -3.74
C ASP A 47 -4.84 10.35 -4.18
N TRP A 48 -4.94 9.41 -3.23
CA TRP A 48 -5.29 8.01 -3.52
C TRP A 48 -6.76 7.80 -3.95
N CYS A 49 -7.58 8.85 -3.97
CA CYS A 49 -8.87 8.83 -4.66
C CYS A 49 -8.77 9.16 -6.16
N GLU A 50 -7.58 9.53 -6.63
CA GLU A 50 -7.27 9.78 -8.04
C GLU A 50 -6.29 8.72 -8.59
N PRO A 51 -6.31 8.43 -9.89
CA PRO A 51 -5.36 7.50 -10.51
C PRO A 51 -3.90 7.95 -10.33
N PHE A 52 -3.02 7.02 -9.96
CA PHE A 52 -1.60 7.31 -9.79
C PHE A 52 -0.92 7.45 -11.15
N SER A 53 -0.17 8.54 -11.34
CA SER A 53 0.49 8.86 -12.63
C SER A 53 1.72 7.97 -12.88
N THR A 54 1.48 6.69 -13.18
CA THR A 54 2.50 5.70 -13.50
C THR A 54 1.97 4.64 -14.45
N TYR A 55 2.88 3.96 -15.15
CA TYR A 55 2.51 2.87 -16.03
C TYR A 55 1.96 1.68 -15.23
N PRO A 56 0.99 0.93 -15.78
CA PRO A 56 0.59 -0.33 -15.17
C PRO A 56 1.80 -1.25 -14.97
N ARG A 57 1.79 -2.07 -13.90
CA ARG A 57 2.86 -3.03 -13.59
C ARG A 57 4.23 -2.37 -13.42
N THR A 58 4.29 -1.29 -12.66
CA THR A 58 5.55 -0.59 -12.34
C THR A 58 6.25 -1.21 -11.14
N TYR A 59 5.52 -1.54 -10.08
CA TYR A 59 6.11 -1.94 -8.79
C TYR A 59 6.04 -3.45 -8.54
N ASP A 60 7.10 -4.01 -7.96
CA ASP A 60 7.14 -5.40 -7.48
C ASP A 60 6.66 -5.54 -6.03
N PHE A 61 6.81 -4.47 -5.23
CA PHE A 61 6.43 -4.46 -3.81
C PHE A 61 5.75 -3.13 -3.44
N ILE A 62 4.62 -3.23 -2.72
CA ILE A 62 3.85 -2.09 -2.23
C ILE A 62 3.63 -2.24 -0.72
N HIS A 63 4.10 -1.26 0.05
CA HIS A 63 3.83 -1.13 1.46
C HIS A 63 2.73 -0.10 1.70
N VAL A 64 1.78 -0.42 2.59
CA VAL A 64 0.72 0.50 3.02
C VAL A 64 0.47 0.37 4.51
N ALA A 65 0.67 1.47 5.24
CA ALA A 65 0.22 1.60 6.61
C ALA A 65 -1.09 2.40 6.68
N ALA A 66 -2.07 1.89 7.43
CA ALA A 66 -3.38 2.51 7.65
C ALA A 66 -4.10 2.83 6.31
N ILE A 67 -4.31 1.82 5.47
CA ILE A 67 -4.94 1.96 4.14
C ILE A 67 -6.34 2.55 4.22
N GLU A 68 -7.12 2.23 5.28
CA GLU A 68 -8.44 2.84 5.45
C GLU A 68 -8.36 4.37 5.63
N SER A 69 -7.24 4.89 6.15
CA SER A 69 -7.04 6.33 6.33
C SER A 69 -6.76 7.07 5.01
N LEU A 70 -6.45 6.34 3.94
CA LEU A 70 -6.22 6.93 2.60
C LEU A 70 -7.52 7.24 1.88
N VAL A 71 -8.61 6.55 2.22
CA VAL A 71 -9.93 6.70 1.61
C VAL A 71 -10.94 7.42 2.49
N LYS A 72 -10.58 7.80 3.72
CA LYS A 72 -11.44 8.50 4.69
C LYS A 72 -10.94 9.92 4.96
N GLU A 73 -11.86 10.84 5.20
CA GLU A 73 -11.53 12.16 5.71
C GLU A 73 -11.02 12.09 7.17
N PRO A 74 -9.90 12.74 7.53
CA PRO A 74 -9.29 12.61 8.85
C PRO A 74 -10.19 13.06 10.02
N ILE A 75 -11.03 14.09 9.79
CA ILE A 75 -11.83 14.73 10.84
C ILE A 75 -13.21 14.06 10.97
N SER A 76 -13.90 13.86 9.84
CA SER A 76 -15.27 13.36 9.83
C SER A 76 -15.38 11.84 9.73
N GLY A 77 -14.29 11.16 9.36
CA GLY A 77 -14.29 9.71 9.09
C GLY A 77 -15.10 9.31 7.84
N LYS A 78 -15.66 10.29 7.09
CA LYS A 78 -16.47 10.02 5.91
C LYS A 78 -15.59 9.50 4.77
N SER A 79 -16.09 8.49 4.06
CA SER A 79 -15.43 7.98 2.85
C SER A 79 -15.36 9.07 1.79
N ARG A 80 -14.18 9.27 1.22
CA ARG A 80 -13.89 10.14 0.07
C ARG A 80 -14.09 9.40 -1.25
N CYS A 81 -13.57 8.17 -1.28
CA CYS A 81 -13.67 7.23 -2.39
C CYS A 81 -13.86 5.81 -1.84
N ASN A 82 -14.06 4.82 -2.72
CA ASN A 82 -14.25 3.44 -2.31
C ASN A 82 -12.90 2.73 -2.15
N LEU A 83 -12.76 1.92 -1.10
CA LEU A 83 -11.59 1.05 -0.91
C LEU A 83 -11.38 0.09 -2.10
N VAL A 84 -12.46 -0.33 -2.76
CA VAL A 84 -12.38 -1.15 -3.98
C VAL A 84 -11.63 -0.42 -5.10
N ASP A 85 -11.91 0.88 -5.30
CA ASP A 85 -11.25 1.68 -6.34
C ASP A 85 -9.75 1.79 -6.06
N LEU A 86 -9.37 2.03 -4.80
CA LEU A 86 -7.97 2.04 -4.37
C LEU A 86 -7.30 0.67 -4.59
N MET A 87 -7.97 -0.43 -4.24
CA MET A 87 -7.43 -1.78 -4.45
C MET A 87 -7.24 -2.12 -5.93
N VAL A 88 -8.14 -1.67 -6.81
CA VAL A 88 -7.98 -1.82 -8.27
C VAL A 88 -6.82 -0.99 -8.79
N GLU A 89 -6.61 0.21 -8.25
CA GLU A 89 -5.46 1.05 -8.60
C GLU A 89 -4.14 0.42 -8.16
N ILE A 90 -4.09 -0.16 -6.95
CA ILE A 90 -2.94 -0.95 -6.48
C ILE A 90 -2.72 -2.14 -7.43
N ASP A 91 -3.77 -2.85 -7.84
CA ASP A 91 -3.64 -3.94 -8.82
C ASP A 91 -3.09 -3.46 -10.16
N ARG A 92 -3.54 -2.32 -10.67
CA ARG A 92 -3.07 -1.76 -11.93
C ARG A 92 -1.55 -1.53 -11.90
N ILE A 93 -1.01 -0.95 -10.82
CA ILE A 93 0.42 -0.58 -10.73
C ILE A 93 1.32 -1.72 -10.26
N LEU A 94 0.77 -2.77 -9.65
CA LEU A 94 1.52 -3.93 -9.18
C LEU A 94 1.79 -4.93 -10.32
N ARG A 95 3.05 -5.36 -10.44
CA ARG A 95 3.50 -6.41 -11.36
C ARG A 95 2.87 -7.76 -10.98
N PRO A 96 2.66 -8.67 -11.94
CA PRO A 96 2.36 -10.07 -11.62
C PRO A 96 3.38 -10.62 -10.63
N GLU A 97 2.92 -11.46 -9.70
CA GLU A 97 3.75 -12.03 -8.63
C GLU A 97 4.29 -10.99 -7.63
N GLY A 98 3.99 -9.70 -7.84
CA GLY A 98 4.25 -8.64 -6.89
C GLY A 98 3.44 -8.80 -5.62
N THR A 99 3.95 -8.23 -4.52
CA THR A 99 3.37 -8.39 -3.18
C THR A 99 3.01 -7.05 -2.56
N VAL A 100 1.84 -7.01 -1.91
CA VAL A 100 1.37 -5.90 -1.10
C VAL A 100 1.47 -6.30 0.37
N LEU A 101 2.10 -5.45 1.16
CA LEU A 101 2.17 -5.55 2.61
C LEU A 101 1.29 -4.45 3.22
N VAL A 102 0.20 -4.84 3.86
CA VAL A 102 -0.76 -3.92 4.47
C VAL A 102 -0.73 -4.09 5.98
N ARG A 103 -0.53 -2.99 6.70
CA ARG A 103 -0.63 -2.95 8.17
C ARG A 103 -1.76 -2.01 8.56
N ASP A 104 -2.78 -2.54 9.22
CA ASP A 104 -3.96 -1.78 9.65
C ASP A 104 -4.65 -2.46 10.84
N SER A 105 -5.73 -1.85 11.33
CA SER A 105 -6.71 -2.45 12.24
C SER A 105 -7.24 -3.80 11.73
N PRO A 106 -7.66 -4.73 12.62
CA PRO A 106 -8.25 -6.00 12.21
C PRO A 106 -9.43 -5.83 11.25
N GLU A 107 -10.31 -4.87 11.51
CA GLU A 107 -11.47 -4.58 10.68
C GLU A 107 -11.08 -4.05 9.29
N GLY A 108 -10.01 -3.26 9.22
CA GLY A 108 -9.42 -2.81 7.95
C GLY A 108 -8.82 -3.97 7.16
N ILE A 109 -8.04 -4.83 7.83
CA ILE A 109 -7.44 -6.01 7.22
C ILE A 109 -8.50 -6.97 6.66
N ASP A 110 -9.58 -7.23 7.39
CA ASP A 110 -10.66 -8.12 6.92
C ASP A 110 -11.33 -7.60 5.64
N LYS A 111 -11.53 -6.27 5.53
CA LYS A 111 -12.08 -5.66 4.32
C LYS A 111 -11.12 -5.78 3.13
N VAL A 112 -9.83 -5.51 3.36
CA VAL A 112 -8.79 -5.61 2.32
C VAL A 112 -8.64 -7.06 1.86
N ASP A 113 -8.61 -8.02 2.78
CA ASP A 113 -8.52 -9.45 2.48
C ASP A 113 -9.68 -9.90 1.58
N ARG A 114 -10.91 -9.49 1.92
CA ARG A 114 -12.10 -9.81 1.11
C ARG A 114 -11.98 -9.31 -0.32
N ILE A 115 -11.50 -8.07 -0.52
CA ILE A 115 -11.33 -7.48 -1.85
C ILE A 115 -10.17 -8.17 -2.59
N ALA A 116 -9.03 -8.37 -1.92
CA ALA A 116 -7.86 -9.03 -2.48
C ALA A 116 -8.18 -10.44 -2.99
N ARG A 117 -8.94 -11.23 -2.22
CA ARG A 117 -9.43 -12.55 -2.66
C ARG A 117 -10.39 -12.46 -3.85
N ALA A 118 -11.25 -11.44 -3.89
CA ALA A 118 -12.19 -11.23 -5.01
C ALA A 118 -11.47 -10.92 -6.33
N ILE A 119 -10.39 -10.13 -6.28
CA ILE A 119 -9.46 -9.92 -7.41
C ILE A 119 -8.42 -11.04 -7.56
N ARG A 120 -8.64 -12.15 -6.84
CA ARG A 120 -7.93 -13.42 -6.93
C ARG A 120 -6.42 -13.34 -6.60
N TRP A 121 -6.07 -12.47 -5.65
CA TRP A 121 -4.76 -12.49 -5.01
C TRP A 121 -4.69 -13.59 -3.95
N LYS A 122 -3.48 -14.07 -3.67
CA LYS A 122 -3.22 -14.98 -2.55
C LYS A 122 -2.90 -14.15 -1.32
N THR A 123 -3.61 -14.38 -0.22
CA THR A 123 -3.46 -13.58 1.00
C THR A 123 -3.09 -14.45 2.19
N THR A 124 -2.25 -13.91 3.05
CA THR A 124 -1.92 -14.47 4.37
C THR A 124 -1.98 -13.36 5.41
N ILE A 125 -2.62 -13.63 6.54
CA ILE A 125 -2.76 -12.67 7.64
C ILE A 125 -1.83 -13.12 8.76
N HIS A 126 -1.02 -12.19 9.26
CA HIS A 126 -0.06 -12.37 10.33
C HIS A 126 -0.44 -11.48 11.51
N GLU A 127 -0.18 -11.97 12.70
CA GLU A 127 -0.27 -11.18 13.91
C GLU A 127 0.86 -10.15 13.96
N LYS A 128 0.69 -9.12 14.79
CA LYS A 128 1.70 -8.08 15.00
C LYS A 128 3.01 -8.65 15.57
N GLU A 129 4.06 -7.86 15.41
CA GLU A 129 5.36 -8.09 16.03
C GLU A 129 5.27 -8.13 17.57
N PRO A 130 6.02 -9.03 18.25
CA PRO A 130 6.09 -9.08 19.71
C PRO A 130 6.55 -7.72 20.28
N GLY A 131 5.79 -7.16 21.23
CA GLY A 131 6.12 -5.89 21.89
C GLY A 131 5.45 -4.64 21.30
N SER A 132 4.76 -4.74 20.16
CA SER A 132 3.95 -3.61 19.65
C SER A 132 2.70 -3.40 20.50
N HIS A 133 2.43 -2.16 20.94
CA HIS A 133 1.30 -1.81 21.82
C HIS A 133 -0.07 -1.68 21.10
N GLY A 134 -0.15 -1.96 19.79
CA GLY A 134 -1.39 -1.87 19.00
C GLY A 134 -2.19 -3.17 18.87
N ARG A 135 -3.41 -3.11 18.33
CA ARG A 135 -4.19 -4.29 17.88
C ARG A 135 -4.07 -4.54 16.37
N GLU A 136 -3.07 -3.92 15.74
CA GLU A 136 -2.88 -3.99 14.29
C GLU A 136 -2.56 -5.41 13.84
N LYS A 137 -2.92 -5.72 12.59
CA LYS A 137 -2.56 -6.95 11.90
C LYS A 137 -1.84 -6.64 10.60
N ILE A 138 -1.13 -7.64 10.09
CA ILE A 138 -0.36 -7.53 8.86
C ILE A 138 -0.95 -8.48 7.84
N LEU A 139 -1.37 -7.97 6.68
CA LEU A 139 -1.78 -8.75 5.54
C LEU A 139 -0.67 -8.72 4.48
N VAL A 140 -0.23 -9.91 4.10
CA VAL A 140 0.65 -10.11 2.94
C VAL A 140 -0.20 -10.66 1.82
N ALA A 141 -0.33 -9.91 0.73
CA ALA A 141 -1.13 -10.28 -0.42
C ALA A 141 -0.29 -10.30 -1.70
N THR A 142 -0.21 -11.44 -2.35
CA THR A 142 0.55 -11.63 -3.58
C THR A 142 -0.37 -11.74 -4.78
N LYS A 143 -0.13 -10.90 -5.78
CA LYS A 143 -0.85 -10.91 -7.04
C LYS A 143 -0.49 -12.16 -7.84
N THR A 144 -1.50 -12.89 -8.27
CA THR A 144 -1.29 -14.09 -9.08
C THR A 144 -1.03 -13.74 -10.53
N PHE A 145 -0.13 -14.48 -11.19
CA PHE A 145 0.06 -14.35 -12.63
C PHE A 145 -1.01 -15.14 -13.38
N TRP A 146 -1.90 -14.42 -14.06
CA TRP A 146 -2.92 -15.02 -14.91
C TRP A 146 -2.29 -15.54 -16.20
N LYS A 147 -2.12 -16.87 -16.28
CA LYS A 147 -1.98 -17.57 -17.56
C LYS A 147 -3.32 -18.22 -17.90
N LEU A 148 -3.71 -18.19 -19.18
CA LEU A 148 -4.75 -19.09 -19.64
C LEU A 148 -4.28 -20.53 -19.34
N PRO A 149 -5.17 -21.42 -18.88
CA PRO A 149 -4.85 -22.84 -18.81
C PRO A 149 -4.33 -23.26 -20.18
N SER A 150 -3.16 -23.89 -20.24
CA SER A 150 -2.71 -24.54 -21.46
C SER A 150 -3.74 -25.62 -21.80
N SER A 151 -4.40 -25.49 -22.94
CA SER A 151 -5.25 -26.55 -23.47
C SER A 151 -4.37 -27.77 -23.77
N ASN A 152 -4.50 -28.82 -22.96
CA ASN A 152 -4.00 -30.15 -23.31
C ASN A 152 -4.96 -30.83 -24.28
#